data_AF-A0A7G9U837-F1
#
_entry.id   AF-A0A7G9U837-F1
#
_cell.length_a   1.000
_cell.length_b   1.000
_cell.length_c   1.000
_cell.angle_alpha   90.00
_cell.angle_beta   90.00
_cell.angle_gamma   90.00
#
_symmetry.space_group_name_H-M   'P 1'
#
loop_
_entity.id
_entity.type
_entity.pdbx_description
1 polymer ?
#
loop_
_entity_poly.entity_id
_entity_poly.type
_entity_poly.pdbx_seq_one_letter_code
_entity_poly.pdbx_strand_id
1 'polypeptide(L)'
;SAADDAAGLQMATRLQSQSSGQKVGMRNSQDAISMMQTGEGAMDEMSNIVQRMKDLATQSANGTSTADDRKAMNAEFSELRAELDNITNNTTFGGQTLLAKDQGFQKAVTFQIGGTAAEKLELKDDGALATALKGVIADDKGTKGTAVAAGIDDQAKATAAMAELDTFSKGIGEARSAFGANINRLEHTVNNL
;
A
#
# COMPACT_ATOMS: atom_id res chain seq x y z
N SER A 1 7.14 11.64 52.93
CA SER A 1 5.85 11.58 52.20
C SER A 1 5.85 12.62 51.07
N ALA A 2 4.78 12.83 50.30
CA ALA A 2 4.67 14.00 49.38
C ALA A 2 4.89 15.34 50.11
N ALA A 3 4.81 15.36 51.44
CA ALA A 3 5.15 16.49 52.30
C ALA A 3 6.65 16.64 52.62
N ASP A 4 7.50 15.62 52.42
CA ASP A 4 8.97 15.68 52.67
C ASP A 4 9.79 15.97 51.40
N ASP A 5 9.33 15.52 50.23
CA ASP A 5 10.02 15.73 48.95
C ASP A 5 8.99 15.86 47.81
N ALA A 6 8.24 16.96 47.83
CA ALA A 6 7.23 17.26 46.82
C ALA A 6 7.84 17.41 45.41
N ALA A 7 9.04 17.98 45.32
CA ALA A 7 9.74 18.19 44.05
C ALA A 7 10.25 16.87 43.46
N GLY A 8 10.86 16.00 44.27
CA GLY A 8 11.30 14.67 43.85
C GLY A 8 10.14 13.76 43.47
N LEU A 9 9.01 13.83 44.19
CA LEU A 9 7.79 13.13 43.81
C LEU A 9 7.25 13.62 42.45
N GLN A 10 7.19 14.94 42.23
CA GLN A 10 6.75 15.50 40.95
C GLN A 10 7.66 15.06 39.80
N MET A 11 8.98 15.07 40.00
CA MET A 11 9.95 14.59 39.01
C MET A 11 9.78 13.09 38.73
N ALA A 12 9.61 12.27 39.77
CA ALA A 12 9.40 10.83 39.62
C ALA A 12 8.10 10.51 38.87
N THR A 13 7.00 11.19 39.19
CA THR A 13 5.73 11.03 38.47
C THR A 13 5.86 11.43 37.00
N ARG A 14 6.56 12.52 36.70
CA ARG A 14 6.82 12.95 35.32
C ARG A 14 7.66 11.93 34.55
N LEU A 15 8.74 11.43 35.13
CA LEU A 15 9.61 10.41 34.51
C LEU A 15 8.85 9.09 34.31
N GLN A 16 8.03 8.69 35.28
CA GLN A 16 7.19 7.50 35.17
C GLN A 16 6.18 7.64 34.02
N SER A 17 5.49 8.79 33.92
CA SER A 17 4.56 9.08 32.84
C SER A 17 5.25 9.05 31.47
N GLN A 18 6.44 9.67 31.37
CA GLN A 18 7.25 9.66 30.15
C GLN A 18 7.67 8.24 29.77
N SER A 19 8.19 7.45 30.71
CA SER A 19 8.60 6.05 30.47
C SER A 19 7.42 5.20 30.01
N SER A 20 6.27 5.32 30.66
CA SER A 20 5.04 4.63 30.26
C SER A 20 4.57 5.05 28.87
N GLY A 21 4.64 6.34 28.54
CA GLY A 21 4.33 6.87 27.22
C GLY A 21 5.25 6.31 26.12
N GLN A 22 6.57 6.29 26.35
CA GLN A 22 7.52 5.75 25.38
C GLN A 22 7.36 4.24 25.17
N LYS A 23 7.02 3.46 26.21
CA LYS A 23 6.70 2.03 26.05
C LYS A 23 5.48 1.79 25.15
N VAL A 24 4.47 2.67 25.22
CA VAL A 24 3.32 2.60 24.31
C VAL A 24 3.73 3.05 22.90
N GLY A 25 4.49 4.14 22.77
CA GLY A 25 5.03 4.61 21.49
C GLY A 25 5.86 3.56 20.75
N MET A 26 6.70 2.80 21.46
CA MET A 26 7.45 1.68 20.89
C MET A 26 6.52 0.58 20.35
N ARG A 27 5.47 0.21 21.09
CA ARG A 27 4.51 -0.80 20.64
C ARG A 27 3.73 -0.31 19.41
N ASN A 28 3.25 0.92 19.44
CA ASN A 28 2.59 1.54 18.29
C ASN A 28 3.50 1.58 17.05
N SER A 29 4.80 1.84 17.25
CA SER A 29 5.79 1.82 16.16
C SER A 29 5.97 0.41 15.59
N GLN A 30 5.99 -0.63 16.42
CA GLN A 30 6.03 -2.03 15.97
C GLN A 30 4.75 -2.42 15.23
N ASP A 31 3.58 -2.02 15.73
CA ASP A 31 2.30 -2.25 15.06
C ASP A 31 2.26 -1.54 13.70
N ALA A 32 2.80 -0.32 13.61
CA ALA A 32 2.92 0.42 12.35
C ALA A 32 3.85 -0.30 11.36
N ILE A 33 4.99 -0.83 11.82
CA ILE A 33 5.89 -1.66 10.98
C ILE A 33 5.14 -2.88 10.47
N SER A 34 4.44 -3.63 11.32
CA SER A 34 3.67 -4.83 10.92
C SER A 34 2.56 -4.50 9.92
N MET A 35 1.86 -3.37 10.11
CA MET A 35 0.84 -2.89 9.17
C MET A 35 1.45 -2.53 7.81
N MET A 36 2.58 -1.82 7.79
CA MET A 36 3.28 -1.45 6.54
C MET A 36 3.82 -2.69 5.83
N GLN A 37 4.39 -3.66 6.55
CA GLN A 37 4.88 -4.93 5.97
C GLN A 37 3.74 -5.77 5.36
N THR A 38 2.55 -5.76 5.98
CA THR A 38 1.37 -6.41 5.40
C THR A 38 0.98 -5.75 4.07
N GLY A 39 0.97 -4.41 4.04
CA GLY A 39 0.74 -3.66 2.80
C GLY A 39 1.81 -3.90 1.74
N GLU A 40 3.08 -3.94 2.12
CA GLU A 40 4.21 -4.20 1.22
C GLU A 40 4.12 -5.60 0.59
N GLY A 41 3.81 -6.63 1.39
CA GLY A 41 3.63 -7.99 0.88
C GLY A 41 2.50 -8.10 -0.14
N ALA A 42 1.37 -7.41 0.12
CA ALA A 42 0.28 -7.34 -0.85
C ALA A 42 0.71 -6.60 -2.14
N MET A 43 1.47 -5.52 -2.03
CA MET A 43 2.02 -4.80 -3.20
C MET A 43 3.05 -5.62 -3.99
N ASP A 44 3.81 -6.50 -3.32
CA ASP A 44 4.74 -7.42 -3.99
C ASP A 44 3.98 -8.42 -4.86
N GLU A 45 2.90 -9.01 -4.34
CA GLU A 45 2.05 -9.92 -5.11
C GLU A 45 1.37 -9.19 -6.28
N MET A 46 0.88 -7.96 -6.05
CA MET A 46 0.37 -7.12 -7.14
C MET A 46 1.42 -6.91 -8.24
N SER A 47 2.69 -6.68 -7.87
CA SER A 47 3.78 -6.52 -8.84
C SER A 47 4.00 -7.79 -9.68
N ASN A 48 3.92 -8.97 -9.07
CA ASN A 48 4.04 -10.26 -9.78
C ASN A 48 2.90 -10.46 -10.78
N ILE A 49 1.66 -10.20 -10.35
CA ILE A 49 0.47 -10.31 -11.20
C ILE A 49 0.56 -9.35 -12.39
N VAL A 50 0.99 -8.11 -12.16
CA VAL A 50 1.10 -7.09 -13.20
C VAL A 50 2.15 -7.44 -14.23
N GLN A 51 3.27 -8.03 -13.81
CA GLN A 51 4.27 -8.53 -14.74
C GLN A 51 3.68 -9.62 -15.65
N ARG A 52 2.92 -10.56 -15.08
CA ARG A 52 2.22 -11.59 -15.87
C ARG A 52 1.19 -10.99 -16.83
N MET A 53 0.39 -10.03 -16.36
CA MET A 53 -0.56 -9.30 -17.21
C MET A 53 0.14 -8.56 -18.36
N LYS A 54 1.31 -7.97 -18.10
CA LYS A 54 2.12 -7.29 -19.11
C LYS A 54 2.68 -8.27 -20.15
N ASP A 55 3.13 -9.45 -19.73
CA ASP A 55 3.58 -10.49 -20.66
C ASP A 55 2.45 -10.92 -21.60
N LEU A 56 1.25 -11.16 -21.06
CA LEU A 56 0.05 -11.49 -21.85
C LEU A 56 -0.34 -10.35 -22.80
N ALA A 57 -0.33 -9.11 -22.33
CA ALA A 57 -0.62 -7.94 -23.16
C ALA A 57 0.42 -7.79 -24.29
N THR A 58 1.70 -8.00 -24.00
CA THR A 58 2.79 -7.96 -24.99
C THR A 58 2.61 -9.06 -26.04
N GLN A 59 2.27 -10.27 -25.62
CA GLN A 59 2.01 -11.39 -26.52
C GLN A 59 0.75 -11.15 -27.38
N SER A 60 -0.30 -10.56 -26.80
CA SER A 60 -1.53 -10.22 -27.53
C SER A 60 -1.35 -9.08 -28.54
N ALA A 61 -0.48 -8.11 -28.21
CA ALA A 61 -0.13 -7.00 -29.09
C ALA A 61 0.72 -7.43 -30.31
N ASN A 62 1.24 -8.67 -30.33
CA ASN A 62 2.02 -9.18 -31.44
C ASN A 62 1.13 -9.46 -32.68
N GLY A 63 1.60 -9.04 -33.85
CA GLY A 63 0.91 -9.26 -35.13
C GLY A 63 0.79 -10.73 -35.53
N THR A 64 1.62 -11.62 -34.95
CA THR A 64 1.54 -13.07 -35.20
C THR A 64 0.42 -13.77 -34.43
N SER A 65 -0.14 -13.13 -33.40
CA SER A 65 -1.21 -13.72 -32.60
C SER A 65 -2.51 -13.75 -33.40
N THR A 66 -3.24 -14.86 -33.35
CA THR A 66 -4.56 -14.98 -33.97
C THR A 66 -5.65 -14.37 -33.08
N ALA A 67 -6.87 -14.21 -33.60
CA ALA A 67 -7.99 -13.73 -32.78
C ALA A 67 -8.33 -14.68 -31.62
N ASP A 68 -8.21 -15.99 -31.83
CA ASP A 68 -8.46 -17.00 -30.80
C ASP A 68 -7.37 -16.97 -29.72
N ASP A 69 -6.09 -16.77 -30.10
CA ASP A 69 -5.00 -16.60 -29.14
C ASP A 69 -5.24 -15.38 -28.24
N ARG A 70 -5.63 -14.25 -28.83
CA ARG A 70 -5.94 -13.02 -28.06
C ARG A 70 -7.11 -13.25 -27.10
N LYS A 71 -8.14 -13.98 -27.53
CA LYS A 71 -9.27 -14.32 -26.68
C LYS A 71 -8.87 -15.20 -25.49
N ALA A 72 -8.00 -16.18 -25.71
CA ALA A 72 -7.48 -17.05 -24.65
C ALA A 72 -6.62 -16.26 -23.65
N MET A 73 -5.68 -15.45 -24.14
CA MET A 73 -4.85 -14.58 -23.28
C MET A 73 -5.71 -13.57 -22.51
N ASN A 74 -6.75 -13.01 -23.13
CA ASN A 74 -7.67 -12.09 -22.47
C ASN A 74 -8.47 -12.74 -21.34
N ALA A 75 -8.78 -14.03 -21.44
CA ALA A 75 -9.44 -14.75 -20.35
C ALA A 75 -8.52 -14.83 -19.11
N GLU A 76 -7.25 -15.24 -19.28
CA GLU A 76 -6.26 -15.25 -18.20
C GLU A 76 -6.03 -13.84 -17.63
N PHE A 77 -5.90 -12.84 -18.51
CA PHE A 77 -5.75 -11.44 -18.11
C PHE A 77 -6.93 -10.94 -17.25
N SER A 78 -8.15 -11.38 -17.55
CA SER A 78 -9.34 -11.00 -16.80
C SER A 78 -9.36 -11.59 -15.38
N GLU A 79 -8.90 -12.83 -15.22
CA GLU A 79 -8.74 -13.47 -13.90
C GLU A 79 -7.66 -12.77 -13.07
N LEU A 80 -6.51 -12.45 -13.68
CA LEU A 80 -5.45 -11.70 -13.01
C LEU A 80 -5.90 -10.32 -12.56
N ARG A 81 -6.71 -9.64 -13.38
CA ARG A 81 -7.35 -8.37 -12.99
C ARG A 81 -8.29 -8.55 -11.79
N ALA A 82 -9.10 -9.62 -11.77
CA ALA A 82 -9.96 -9.92 -10.64
C ALA A 82 -9.17 -10.22 -9.36
N GLU A 83 -7.99 -10.84 -9.48
CA GLU A 83 -7.10 -11.05 -8.34
C GLU A 83 -6.49 -9.73 -7.83
N LEU A 84 -6.10 -8.80 -8.70
CA LEU A 84 -5.70 -7.45 -8.28
C LEU A 84 -6.82 -6.70 -7.54
N ASP A 85 -8.06 -6.81 -8.04
CA ASP A 85 -9.24 -6.28 -7.38
C ASP A 85 -9.43 -6.94 -6.00
N ASN A 86 -9.19 -8.25 -5.89
CA ASN A 86 -9.28 -8.99 -4.62
C ASN A 86 -8.24 -8.49 -3.61
N ILE A 87 -6.96 -8.47 -3.98
CA ILE A 87 -5.87 -8.04 -3.09
C ILE A 87 -6.12 -6.61 -2.60
N THR A 88 -6.55 -5.72 -3.49
CA THR A 88 -6.83 -4.32 -3.14
C THR A 88 -7.92 -4.19 -2.09
N ASN A 89 -9.01 -4.93 -2.26
CA ASN A 89 -10.19 -4.78 -1.42
C ASN A 89 -10.13 -5.62 -0.14
N ASN A 90 -9.38 -6.72 -0.14
CA ASN A 90 -9.33 -7.69 0.96
C ASN A 90 -8.04 -7.66 1.78
N THR A 91 -7.01 -6.89 1.39
CA THR A 91 -5.82 -6.73 2.24
C THR A 91 -6.19 -5.93 3.49
N THR A 92 -6.13 -6.59 4.66
CA THR A 92 -6.50 -5.99 5.94
C THR A 92 -5.43 -6.18 7.01
N PHE A 93 -5.40 -5.27 7.98
CA PHE A 93 -4.61 -5.40 9.21
C PHE A 93 -5.45 -4.91 10.38
N GLY A 94 -5.59 -5.75 11.42
CA GLY A 94 -6.40 -5.41 12.60
C GLY A 94 -7.85 -5.07 12.28
N GLY A 95 -8.41 -5.63 11.20
CA GLY A 95 -9.77 -5.35 10.72
C GLY A 95 -9.93 -4.09 9.88
N GLN A 96 -8.85 -3.35 9.59
CA GLN A 96 -8.87 -2.20 8.69
C GLN A 96 -8.32 -2.58 7.31
N THR A 97 -8.99 -2.16 6.24
CA THR A 97 -8.50 -2.35 4.87
C THR A 97 -7.34 -1.40 4.57
N LEU A 98 -6.30 -1.92 3.94
CA LEU A 98 -5.03 -1.20 3.73
C LEU A 98 -4.93 -0.51 2.37
N LEU A 99 -5.42 -1.17 1.32
CA LEU A 99 -5.17 -0.76 -0.07
C LEU A 99 -6.42 -0.27 -0.79
N ALA A 100 -7.61 -0.44 -0.21
CA ALA A 100 -8.86 -0.05 -0.84
C ALA A 100 -8.97 1.46 -1.08
N LYS A 101 -9.77 1.81 -2.08
CA LYS A 101 -10.03 3.19 -2.48
C LYS A 101 -10.48 4.03 -1.27
N ASP A 102 -9.88 5.21 -1.14
CA ASP A 102 -10.20 6.17 -0.08
C ASP A 102 -10.12 5.57 1.35
N GLN A 103 -9.32 4.52 1.55
CA GLN A 103 -9.12 3.83 2.82
C GLN A 103 -7.65 3.50 3.04
N GLY A 104 -7.30 3.13 4.28
CA GLY A 104 -5.95 2.70 4.65
C GLY A 104 -4.87 3.67 4.16
N PHE A 105 -3.89 3.13 3.44
CA PHE A 105 -2.74 3.85 2.90
C PHE A 105 -3.06 4.74 1.69
N GLN A 106 -4.28 4.68 1.12
CA GLN A 106 -4.74 5.69 0.17
C GLN A 106 -5.14 7.01 0.85
N LYS A 107 -5.09 7.08 2.19
CA LYS A 107 -5.21 8.30 2.99
C LYS A 107 -3.98 8.48 3.86
N ALA A 108 -3.80 9.69 4.38
CA ALA A 108 -2.78 9.94 5.38
C ALA A 108 -3.06 9.08 6.63
N VAL A 109 -2.12 8.22 7.00
CA VAL A 109 -2.17 7.42 8.23
C VAL A 109 -1.19 8.01 9.23
N THR A 110 -1.69 8.35 10.43
CA THR A 110 -0.85 8.92 11.49
C THR A 110 -0.62 7.90 12.59
N PHE A 111 0.65 7.62 12.87
CA PHE A 111 1.08 6.75 13.97
C PHE A 111 1.63 7.59 15.12
N GLN A 112 1.15 7.34 16.34
CA GLN A 112 1.69 7.94 17.55
C GLN A 112 2.88 7.10 18.03
N ILE A 113 4.09 7.60 17.82
CA ILE A 113 5.34 6.84 17.99
C ILE A 113 6.07 7.15 19.30
N GLY A 114 5.60 8.13 20.07
CA GLY A 114 6.16 8.47 21.39
C GLY A 114 5.12 8.86 22.44
N GLY A 115 5.59 9.30 23.61
CA GLY A 115 4.76 9.64 24.77
C GLY A 115 4.10 11.02 24.74
N THR A 116 4.47 11.89 23.81
CA THR A 116 4.00 13.29 23.71
C THR A 116 3.21 13.53 22.43
N ALA A 117 2.33 14.55 22.42
CA ALA A 117 1.46 14.85 21.28
C ALA A 117 2.20 15.21 19.96
N ALA A 118 3.48 15.56 20.03
CA ALA A 118 4.30 15.91 18.88
C ALA A 118 5.03 14.71 18.25
N GLU A 119 5.20 13.61 18.97
CA GLU A 119 5.95 12.43 18.50
C GLU A 119 5.07 11.55 17.60
N LYS A 120 4.91 11.98 16.35
CA LYS A 120 4.06 11.34 15.34
C LYS A 120 4.81 11.04 14.05
N LEU A 121 4.43 9.94 13.43
CA LEU A 121 4.80 9.58 12.06
C LEU A 121 3.56 9.69 11.18
N GLU A 122 3.54 10.64 10.26
CA GLU A 122 2.50 10.72 9.25
C GLU A 122 3.00 10.03 7.98
N LEU A 123 2.36 8.91 7.62
CA LEU A 123 2.55 8.26 6.33
C LEU A 123 1.62 8.92 5.33
N LYS A 124 2.19 9.67 4.39
CA LYS A 124 1.49 10.20 3.22
C LYS A 124 2.01 9.47 2.00
N ASP A 125 1.12 8.75 1.35
CA ASP A 125 1.26 8.57 -0.09
C ASP A 125 0.96 9.93 -0.73
N ASP A 126 1.83 10.43 -1.60
CA ASP A 126 1.63 11.68 -2.34
C ASP A 126 0.57 11.54 -3.47
N GLY A 127 -0.19 10.44 -3.42
CA GLY A 127 -1.17 10.04 -4.40
C GLY A 127 -0.61 9.08 -5.44
N ALA A 128 0.64 8.63 -5.35
CA ALA A 128 1.22 7.64 -6.26
C ALA A 128 0.43 6.33 -6.28
N LEU A 129 0.15 5.75 -5.10
CA LEU A 129 -0.65 4.53 -4.97
C LEU A 129 -2.09 4.75 -5.47
N ALA A 130 -2.71 5.87 -5.07
CA ALA A 130 -4.07 6.21 -5.50
C ALA A 130 -4.16 6.46 -7.02
N THR A 131 -3.12 7.02 -7.64
CA THR A 131 -3.04 7.24 -9.09
C THR A 131 -2.82 5.94 -9.84
N ALA A 132 -1.94 5.08 -9.33
CA ALA A 132 -1.70 3.76 -9.89
C ALA A 132 -3.00 2.93 -9.90
N LEU A 133 -3.66 2.80 -8.74
CA LEU A 133 -4.85 1.95 -8.60
C LEU A 133 -6.00 2.39 -9.51
N LYS A 134 -6.15 3.70 -9.78
CA LYS A 134 -7.17 4.22 -10.73
C LYS A 134 -7.02 3.68 -12.16
N GLY A 135 -5.81 3.32 -12.59
CA GLY A 135 -5.57 2.82 -13.94
C GLY A 135 -5.90 1.33 -14.12
N VAL A 136 -5.94 0.56 -13.04
CA VAL A 136 -6.01 -0.92 -13.12
C VAL A 136 -7.28 -1.47 -12.49
N ILE A 137 -7.83 -0.77 -11.49
CA ILE A 137 -8.98 -1.21 -10.70
C ILE A 137 -10.16 -0.28 -10.99
N ALA A 138 -11.29 -0.86 -11.36
CA ALA A 138 -12.50 -0.12 -11.66
C ALA A 138 -12.93 0.69 -10.43
N ASP A 139 -13.41 1.92 -10.64
CA ASP A 139 -14.07 2.65 -9.57
C ASP A 139 -15.42 2.00 -9.22
N ASP A 140 -15.97 2.31 -8.04
CA ASP A 140 -17.30 1.84 -7.59
C ASP A 140 -18.45 2.25 -8.54
N LYS A 141 -18.18 3.07 -9.55
CA LYS A 141 -19.14 3.48 -10.57
C LYS A 141 -19.07 2.65 -11.85
N GLY A 142 -18.19 1.65 -11.88
CA GLY A 142 -18.02 0.77 -13.04
C GLY A 142 -17.63 1.55 -14.29
N THR A 143 -16.78 2.58 -14.17
CA THR A 143 -16.27 3.26 -15.37
C THR A 143 -15.49 2.28 -16.21
N LYS A 144 -16.18 1.76 -17.23
CA LYS A 144 -15.64 1.35 -18.52
C LYS A 144 -14.73 2.48 -19.02
N GLY A 145 -13.46 2.47 -18.68
CA GLY A 145 -12.63 3.66 -18.94
C GLY A 145 -11.12 3.46 -18.92
N THR A 146 -10.62 2.40 -18.29
CA THR A 146 -9.20 2.05 -18.37
C THR A 146 -8.98 1.01 -19.45
N ALA A 147 -7.82 1.07 -20.12
CA ALA A 147 -7.41 0.10 -21.12
C ALA A 147 -7.30 -1.32 -20.53
N VAL A 148 -6.89 -1.46 -19.26
CA VAL A 148 -6.90 -2.75 -18.55
C VAL A 148 -8.32 -3.30 -18.41
N ALA A 149 -9.32 -2.48 -18.07
CA ALA A 149 -10.71 -2.94 -17.99
C ALA A 149 -11.31 -3.28 -19.37
N ALA A 150 -10.78 -2.69 -20.45
CA ALA A 150 -11.18 -3.01 -21.82
C ALA A 150 -10.67 -4.37 -22.32
N GLY A 151 -9.72 -4.97 -21.59
CA GLY A 151 -9.09 -6.25 -21.92
C GLY A 151 -7.99 -6.12 -22.98
N ILE A 152 -7.53 -7.27 -23.46
CA ILE A 152 -6.43 -7.42 -24.43
C ILE A 152 -6.83 -8.30 -25.61
N ASP A 153 -8.12 -8.37 -25.96
CA ASP A 153 -8.65 -9.18 -27.08
C ASP A 153 -8.38 -8.59 -28.48
N ASP A 154 -7.82 -7.38 -28.53
CA ASP A 154 -7.40 -6.68 -29.75
C ASP A 154 -6.01 -6.05 -29.56
N GLN A 155 -5.26 -5.91 -30.65
CA GLN A 155 -3.89 -5.38 -30.63
C GLN A 155 -3.80 -3.95 -30.07
N ALA A 156 -4.75 -3.08 -30.43
CA ALA A 156 -4.76 -1.70 -29.95
C ALA A 156 -5.08 -1.64 -28.44
N LYS A 157 -6.03 -2.47 -27.99
CA LYS A 157 -6.36 -2.58 -26.56
C LYS A 157 -5.18 -3.14 -25.75
N ALA A 158 -4.53 -4.19 -26.25
CA ALA A 158 -3.34 -4.77 -25.62
C ALA A 158 -2.21 -3.73 -25.48
N THR A 159 -2.00 -2.90 -26.51
CA THR A 159 -1.01 -1.81 -26.45
C THR A 159 -1.36 -0.74 -25.43
N ALA A 160 -2.64 -0.36 -25.34
CA ALA A 160 -3.10 0.60 -24.34
C ALA A 160 -3.00 0.03 -22.92
N ALA A 161 -3.33 -1.25 -22.71
CA ALA A 161 -3.23 -1.92 -21.42
C ALA A 161 -1.77 -1.98 -20.92
N MET A 162 -0.79 -2.20 -21.81
CA MET A 162 0.64 -2.17 -21.44
C MET A 162 1.05 -0.83 -20.81
N ALA A 163 0.60 0.30 -21.36
CA ALA A 163 0.94 1.63 -20.84
C ALA A 163 0.37 1.88 -19.43
N GLU A 164 -0.84 1.40 -19.17
CA GLU A 164 -1.46 1.48 -17.84
C GLU A 164 -0.78 0.54 -16.84
N LEU A 165 -0.43 -0.68 -17.24
CA LEU A 165 0.32 -1.63 -16.40
C LEU A 165 1.70 -1.09 -16.04
N ASP A 166 2.38 -0.38 -16.95
CA ASP A 166 3.65 0.29 -16.66
C ASP A 166 3.48 1.41 -15.64
N THR A 167 2.42 2.21 -15.77
CA THR A 167 2.09 3.27 -14.81
C THR A 167 1.79 2.68 -13.44
N PHE A 168 1.05 1.57 -13.39
CA PHE A 168 0.72 0.87 -12.15
C PHE A 168 1.96 0.27 -11.48
N SER A 169 2.81 -0.42 -12.25
CA SER A 169 4.07 -0.99 -11.76
C SER A 169 4.98 0.10 -11.17
N LYS A 170 5.07 1.26 -11.84
CA LYS A 170 5.83 2.41 -11.32
C LYS A 170 5.27 2.90 -9.99
N GLY A 171 3.95 3.09 -9.88
CA GLY A 171 3.33 3.57 -8.65
C GLY A 171 3.43 2.58 -7.49
N ILE A 172 3.36 1.27 -7.75
CA ILE A 172 3.68 0.23 -6.75
C ILE A 172 5.13 0.39 -6.27
N GLY A 173 6.08 0.57 -7.19
CA GLY A 173 7.49 0.76 -6.85
C GLY A 173 7.72 2.00 -5.96
N GLU A 174 7.07 3.12 -6.28
CA GLU A 174 7.13 4.36 -5.49
C GLU A 174 6.53 4.16 -4.09
N ALA A 175 5.35 3.54 -3.99
CA ALA A 175 4.70 3.25 -2.71
C ALA A 175 5.54 2.32 -1.83
N ARG A 176 6.09 1.23 -2.38
CA ARG A 176 6.98 0.31 -1.66
C ARG A 176 8.26 1.00 -1.19
N SER A 177 8.85 1.85 -2.02
CA SER A 177 10.03 2.64 -1.63
C SER A 177 9.71 3.56 -0.44
N ALA A 178 8.55 4.24 -0.47
CA ALA A 178 8.09 5.07 0.63
C ALA A 178 7.84 4.26 1.92
N PHE A 179 7.28 3.05 1.80
CA PHE A 179 7.08 2.16 2.95
C PHE A 179 8.41 1.70 3.55
N GLY A 180 9.34 1.23 2.72
CA GLY A 180 10.67 0.83 3.19
C GLY A 180 11.41 1.96 3.92
N ALA A 181 11.36 3.18 3.40
CA ALA A 181 11.95 4.34 4.08
C ALA A 181 11.30 4.63 5.44
N ASN A 182 9.97 4.51 5.55
CA ASN A 182 9.25 4.74 6.80
C ASN A 182 9.44 3.59 7.80
N ILE A 183 9.54 2.34 7.35
CA ILE A 183 9.89 1.18 8.18
C ILE A 183 11.28 1.41 8.80
N ASN A 184 12.30 1.72 8.00
CA ASN A 184 13.64 2.02 8.51
C ASN A 184 13.62 3.16 9.54
N ARG A 185 12.84 4.21 9.28
CA ARG A 185 12.68 5.34 10.22
C ARG A 185 12.02 4.91 11.53
N LEU A 186 11.02 4.03 11.47
CA LEU A 186 10.36 3.47 12.66
C LEU A 186 11.29 2.54 13.44
N GLU A 187 12.10 1.71 12.78
CA GLU A 187 13.11 0.86 13.42
C GLU A 187 14.15 1.71 14.18
N HIS A 188 14.65 2.79 13.57
CA HIS A 188 15.52 3.74 14.26
C HIS A 188 14.82 4.44 15.43
N THR A 189 13.53 4.76 15.28
CA THR A 189 12.73 5.34 16.36
C THR A 189 12.61 4.38 17.54
N VAL A 190 12.30 3.11 17.28
CA VAL A 190 12.21 2.06 18.31
C VAL A 190 13.54 1.86 19.01
N ASN A 191 14.66 1.86 18.28
CA ASN A 191 16.00 1.73 18.86
C ASN A 191 16.44 2.93 19.70
N ASN A 192 15.83 4.10 19.50
CA ASN A 192 16.13 5.33 20.23
C ASN A 192 15.27 5.51 21.51
N LEU A 193 14.21 4.73 21.68
CA LEU A 193 13.28 4.78 22.82
C LEU A 193 13.66 3.79 23.92
#